data_AF-A0A6J5DJF8-F1
#
_entry.id   AF-A0A6J5DJF8-F1
#
_cell.length_a   1.000
_cell.length_b   1.000
_cell.length_c   1.000
_cell.angle_alpha   90.00
_cell.angle_beta   90.00
_cell.angle_gamma   90.00
#
_symmetry.space_group_name_H-M   'P 1'
#
loop_
_entity.id
_entity.type
_entity.pdbx_description
1 polymer ?
#
loop_
_entity_poly.entity_id
_entity_poly.type
_entity_poly.pdbx_seq_one_letter_code
_entity_poly.pdbx_strand_id
1 'polypeptide(L)'
;MKPFWIKTAATLCVLLASGAASASSKLTPAECNDYPFKPLSGPVTHAQLMQELRELESVGYDPSASGGDYYPSDIQAAQARLSLKYRADCLGENVKVPRTTSVWPTGPSGF
;
A
#
# COMPACT_ATOMS: atom_id res chain seq x y z
N MET A 1 -61.13 -15.66 1.67
CA MET A 1 -60.13 -15.14 0.72
C MET A 1 -59.03 -14.49 1.54
N LYS A 2 -57.82 -15.07 1.56
CA LYS A 2 -56.70 -14.62 2.43
C LYS A 2 -55.71 -13.83 1.56
N PRO A 3 -55.34 -12.59 1.89
CA PRO A 3 -54.44 -11.80 1.06
C PRO A 3 -53.03 -12.38 1.12
N PHE A 4 -52.66 -13.06 0.03
CA PHE A 4 -51.36 -13.72 -0.18
C PHE A 4 -50.20 -12.72 -0.38
N TRP A 5 -50.44 -11.41 -0.22
CA TRP A 5 -49.52 -10.35 -0.64
C TRP A 5 -48.69 -9.73 0.49
N ILE A 6 -48.72 -10.28 1.70
CA ILE A 6 -47.93 -9.74 2.83
C ILE A 6 -46.52 -10.38 2.89
N LYS A 7 -46.28 -11.49 2.19
CA LYS A 7 -45.03 -12.27 2.37
C LYS A 7 -43.96 -12.07 1.28
N THR A 8 -44.21 -11.28 0.24
CA THR A 8 -43.28 -11.14 -0.89
C THR A 8 -42.53 -9.81 -0.95
N ALA A 9 -42.78 -8.88 -0.03
CA ALA A 9 -42.11 -7.57 -0.03
C ALA A 9 -40.74 -7.55 0.67
N ALA A 10 -40.35 -8.62 1.37
CA ALA A 10 -39.12 -8.64 2.18
C ALA A 10 -37.88 -9.23 1.49
N THR A 11 -37.98 -9.69 0.23
CA THR A 11 -36.90 -10.44 -0.45
C THR A 11 -36.25 -9.69 -1.62
N LEU A 12 -36.13 -8.37 -1.56
CA LEU A 12 -35.39 -7.61 -2.59
C LEU A 12 -34.68 -6.37 -2.02
N CYS A 13 -33.81 -6.55 -1.02
CA CYS A 13 -32.91 -5.48 -0.58
C CYS A 13 -31.59 -6.02 0.00
N VAL A 14 -30.96 -6.99 -0.65
CA VAL A 14 -29.55 -7.37 -0.35
C VAL A 14 -28.81 -7.66 -1.65
N LEU A 15 -28.62 -6.63 -2.47
CA LEU A 15 -27.64 -6.63 -3.58
C LEU A 15 -26.90 -5.29 -3.64
N LEU A 16 -26.37 -4.87 -2.49
CA LEU A 16 -25.31 -3.88 -2.40
C LEU A 16 -24.16 -4.51 -1.63
N ALA A 17 -23.59 -5.60 -2.18
CA ALA A 17 -22.22 -5.97 -1.84
C ALA A 17 -21.34 -4.90 -2.48
N SER A 18 -21.03 -3.89 -1.67
CA SER A 18 -20.13 -2.78 -1.95
C SER A 18 -18.99 -3.23 -2.86
N GLY A 19 -19.01 -2.74 -4.11
CA GLY A 19 -17.79 -2.68 -4.89
C GLY A 19 -16.83 -1.78 -4.12
N ALA A 20 -15.75 -2.35 -3.57
CA ALA A 20 -14.63 -1.56 -3.09
C ALA A 20 -14.04 -0.88 -4.33
N ALA A 21 -14.48 0.34 -4.61
CA ALA A 21 -13.77 1.20 -5.54
C ALA A 21 -12.35 1.37 -4.96
N SER A 22 -11.36 0.77 -5.61
CA SER A 22 -9.94 0.94 -5.27
C SER A 22 -9.53 2.37 -5.60
N ALA A 23 -9.99 3.33 -4.79
CA ALA A 23 -9.45 4.67 -4.76
C ALA A 23 -8.15 4.62 -3.95
N SER A 24 -7.06 4.35 -4.67
CA SER A 24 -5.64 4.63 -4.46
C SER A 24 -5.09 5.00 -3.06
N SER A 25 -3.80 4.65 -2.90
CA SER A 25 -2.78 5.43 -2.18
C SER A 25 -2.64 5.22 -0.67
N LYS A 26 -3.39 4.36 0.01
CA LYS A 26 -3.16 4.05 1.45
C LYS A 26 -2.89 2.58 1.68
N LEU A 27 -2.03 2.28 2.66
CA LEU A 27 -1.91 0.93 3.19
C LEU A 27 -3.26 0.48 3.77
N THR A 28 -3.65 -0.75 3.48
CA THR A 28 -4.85 -1.36 4.02
C THR A 28 -4.64 -1.74 5.51
N PRO A 29 -5.72 -1.91 6.29
CA PRO A 29 -5.61 -2.35 7.68
C PRO A 29 -4.92 -3.71 7.85
N ALA A 30 -5.03 -4.60 6.85
CA ALA A 30 -4.36 -5.89 6.85
C ALA A 30 -2.85 -5.71 6.64
N GLU A 31 -2.43 -4.92 5.65
CA GLU A 31 -1.02 -4.60 5.37
C GLU A 31 -0.35 -3.91 6.57
N CYS A 32 -1.04 -2.99 7.25
CA CYS A 32 -0.55 -2.35 8.48
C CYS A 32 -0.21 -3.35 9.61
N ASN A 33 -0.75 -4.57 9.56
CA ASN A 33 -0.54 -5.61 10.57
C ASN A 33 0.20 -6.84 10.00
N ASP A 34 0.83 -6.72 8.84
CA ASP A 34 1.63 -7.78 8.22
C ASP A 34 3.10 -7.34 8.05
N TYR A 35 3.92 -8.24 7.50
CA TYR A 35 5.26 -7.94 7.00
C TYR A 35 5.20 -6.87 5.89
N PRO A 36 6.09 -5.86 5.89
CA PRO A 36 7.33 -5.74 6.66
C PRO A 36 7.19 -4.99 8.01
N PHE A 37 6.00 -4.51 8.37
CA PHE A 37 5.81 -3.67 9.57
C PHE A 37 5.70 -4.45 10.88
N LYS A 38 5.27 -5.71 10.80
CA LYS A 38 5.19 -6.63 11.93
C LYS A 38 6.20 -7.77 11.78
N PRO A 39 6.87 -8.17 12.87
CA PRO A 39 7.76 -9.31 12.83
C PRO A 39 6.97 -10.60 12.56
N LEU A 40 7.55 -11.48 11.75
CA LEU A 40 6.99 -12.79 11.47
C LEU A 40 7.52 -13.81 12.48
N SER A 41 6.67 -14.78 12.85
CA SER A 41 7.07 -15.94 13.67
C SER A 41 7.80 -17.02 12.87
N GLY A 42 7.99 -16.83 11.57
CA GLY A 42 8.58 -17.80 10.65
C GLY A 42 9.23 -17.12 9.44
N PRO A 43 9.70 -17.89 8.45
CA PRO A 43 10.33 -17.34 7.25
C PRO A 43 9.33 -16.51 6.42
N VAL A 44 9.84 -15.51 5.70
CA VAL A 44 9.06 -14.71 4.75
C VAL A 44 8.54 -15.61 3.64
N THR A 45 7.23 -15.57 3.40
CA THR A 45 6.61 -16.29 2.27
C THR A 45 6.76 -15.49 0.98
N HIS A 46 6.69 -16.16 -0.17
CA HIS A 46 6.73 -15.48 -1.47
C HIS A 46 5.59 -14.45 -1.64
N ALA A 47 4.41 -14.72 -1.06
CA ALA A 47 3.28 -13.78 -1.08
C ALA A 47 3.60 -12.50 -0.29
N GLN A 48 4.24 -12.62 0.88
CA GLN A 48 4.68 -11.49 1.70
C GLN A 48 5.81 -10.70 1.05
N LEU A 49 6.75 -11.38 0.39
CA LEU A 49 7.79 -10.69 -0.37
C LEU A 49 7.20 -9.86 -1.52
N MET A 50 6.25 -10.42 -2.27
CA MET A 50 5.58 -9.70 -3.35
C MET A 50 4.68 -8.57 -2.81
N GLN A 51 4.16 -8.71 -1.59
CA GLN A 51 3.44 -7.67 -0.87
C GLN A 51 4.36 -6.48 -0.56
N GLU A 52 5.50 -6.74 0.10
CA GLU A 52 6.52 -5.71 0.36
C GLU A 52 6.98 -5.02 -0.93
N LEU A 53 7.17 -5.79 -2.02
CA LEU A 53 7.57 -5.20 -3.30
C LEU A 53 6.52 -4.20 -3.82
N ARG A 54 5.23 -4.56 -3.80
CA ARG A 54 4.15 -3.64 -4.19
C ARG A 54 4.10 -2.40 -3.30
N GLU A 55 4.36 -2.57 -2.02
CA GLU A 55 4.41 -1.45 -1.06
C GLU A 55 5.58 -0.50 -1.34
N LEU A 56 6.76 -1.04 -1.65
CA LEU A 56 7.93 -0.27 -2.09
C LEU A 56 7.67 0.45 -3.43
N GLU A 57 7.08 -0.23 -4.40
CA GLU A 57 6.67 0.37 -5.68
C GLU A 57 5.66 1.50 -5.48
N SER A 58 4.74 1.36 -4.51
CA SER A 58 3.76 2.41 -4.17
C SER A 58 4.39 3.72 -3.68
N VAL A 59 5.62 3.65 -3.17
CA VAL A 59 6.42 4.81 -2.76
C VAL A 59 7.51 5.18 -3.76
N GLY A 60 7.53 4.54 -4.93
CA GLY A 60 8.42 4.86 -6.04
C GLY A 60 9.75 4.11 -6.03
N TYR A 61 9.75 2.84 -5.60
CA TYR A 61 10.79 1.88 -6.00
C TYR A 61 10.46 1.33 -7.40
N ASP A 62 11.48 1.07 -8.21
CA ASP A 62 11.33 0.43 -9.52
C ASP A 62 12.31 -0.76 -9.62
N PRO A 63 11.86 -2.01 -9.46
CA PRO A 63 12.74 -3.18 -9.56
C PRO A 63 13.19 -3.46 -10.99
N SER A 64 12.51 -2.89 -12.00
CA SER A 64 12.85 -3.05 -13.43
C SER A 64 13.85 -2.01 -13.90
N ALA A 65 14.26 -1.07 -13.03
CA ALA A 65 15.41 -0.19 -13.24
C ALA A 65 16.69 -1.03 -13.31
N SER A 66 16.84 -1.76 -14.41
CA SER A 66 17.85 -2.77 -14.64
C SER A 66 19.21 -2.08 -14.80
N GLY A 67 20.06 -2.20 -13.78
CA GLY A 67 21.51 -2.16 -13.97
C GLY A 67 22.24 -0.81 -13.93
N GLY A 68 21.91 0.15 -13.08
CA GLY A 68 22.72 1.38 -12.92
C GLY A 68 23.05 1.69 -11.47
N ASP A 69 24.34 1.73 -11.10
CA ASP A 69 25.10 2.43 -10.03
C ASP A 69 24.49 2.75 -8.64
N TYR A 70 23.21 2.51 -8.39
CA TYR A 70 22.45 3.07 -7.29
C TYR A 70 21.95 2.01 -6.31
N TYR A 71 21.95 0.72 -6.67
CA TYR A 71 21.74 -0.32 -5.67
C TYR A 71 22.91 -0.31 -4.67
N PRO A 72 22.66 -0.29 -3.34
CA PRO A 72 21.36 -0.46 -2.66
C PRO A 72 20.70 0.84 -2.15
N SER A 73 21.14 2.03 -2.59
CA SER A 73 20.65 3.32 -2.10
C SER A 73 19.17 3.61 -2.45
N ASP A 74 18.73 3.15 -3.61
CA ASP A 74 17.37 3.32 -4.13
C ASP A 74 16.33 2.53 -3.31
N ILE A 75 16.62 1.27 -2.98
CA ILE A 75 15.76 0.44 -2.14
C ILE A 75 15.73 0.96 -0.71
N GLN A 76 16.86 1.43 -0.16
CA GLN A 76 16.90 2.05 1.18
C GLN A 76 16.07 3.35 1.22
N ALA A 77 16.19 4.19 0.19
CA ALA A 77 15.37 5.40 0.08
C ALA A 77 13.87 5.08 -0.06
N ALA A 78 13.51 3.99 -0.75
CA ALA A 78 12.13 3.52 -0.82
C ALA A 78 11.63 2.99 0.53
N GLN A 79 12.42 2.19 1.26
CA GLN A 79 12.08 1.72 2.61
C GLN A 79 11.85 2.89 3.58
N ALA A 80 12.68 3.93 3.51
CA ALA A 80 12.48 5.15 4.30
C ALA A 80 11.14 5.83 3.97
N ARG A 81 10.80 5.99 2.68
CA ARG A 81 9.49 6.52 2.26
C ARG A 81 8.34 5.63 2.71
N LEU A 82 8.49 4.30 2.65
CA LEU A 82 7.50 3.33 3.09
C LEU A 82 7.26 3.42 4.62
N SER A 83 8.31 3.66 5.41
CA SER A 83 8.16 3.90 6.86
C SER A 83 7.32 5.15 7.16
N LEU A 84 7.49 6.23 6.38
CA LEU A 84 6.68 7.45 6.51
C LEU A 84 5.23 7.18 6.10
N LYS A 85 5.04 6.37 5.05
CA LYS A 85 3.72 5.93 4.61
C LYS A 85 3.00 5.12 5.67
N TYR A 86 3.69 4.20 6.35
CA TYR A 86 3.14 3.46 7.49
C TYR A 86 2.72 4.39 8.63
N ARG A 87 3.54 5.39 8.99
CA ARG A 87 3.16 6.38 10.02
C ARG A 87 1.91 7.17 9.63
N ALA A 88 1.83 7.58 8.37
CA ALA A 88 0.68 8.35 7.86
C ALA A 88 -0.61 7.50 7.75
N ASP A 89 -0.50 6.26 7.26
CA ASP A 89 -1.67 5.44 6.94
C ASP A 89 -2.12 4.54 8.08
N CYS A 90 -1.19 3.99 8.87
CA CYS A 90 -1.46 3.02 9.91
C CYS A 90 -1.47 3.62 11.32
N LEU A 91 -0.69 4.68 11.57
CA LEU A 91 -0.64 5.34 12.88
C LEU A 91 -1.44 6.65 12.92
N GLY A 92 -1.92 7.14 11.78
CA GLY A 92 -2.68 8.39 11.69
C GLY A 92 -1.86 9.65 11.96
N GLU A 93 -0.54 9.57 11.82
CA GLU A 93 0.35 10.71 12.04
C GLU A 93 0.32 11.67 10.84
N ASN A 94 0.41 12.98 11.10
CA ASN A 94 0.49 13.98 10.03
C ASN A 94 1.91 14.04 9.43
N VAL A 95 2.28 13.01 8.66
CA VAL A 95 3.60 12.87 8.02
C VAL A 95 3.49 13.03 6.51
N LYS A 96 4.36 13.86 5.93
CA LYS A 96 4.46 14.01 4.48
C LYS A 96 5.25 12.85 3.88
N VAL A 97 4.60 12.04 3.03
CA VAL A 97 5.26 10.94 2.30
C VAL A 97 5.81 11.49 0.97
N PRO A 98 7.14 11.46 0.73
CA PRO A 98 7.70 11.82 -0.57
C PRO A 98 7.31 10.77 -1.61
N ARG A 99 6.76 11.21 -2.76
CA ARG A 99 6.41 10.34 -3.89
C ARG A 99 7.46 10.33 -5.00
N THR A 100 8.41 11.27 -4.97
CA THR A 100 9.38 11.46 -6.06
C THR A 100 10.43 10.36 -6.08
N THR A 101 10.61 9.77 -7.27
CA THR A 101 11.67 8.84 -7.66
C THR A 101 13.03 9.51 -7.86
N SER A 102 13.14 10.84 -7.66
CA SER A 102 14.40 11.55 -7.85
C SER A 102 15.34 11.31 -6.67
N VAL A 103 16.23 10.33 -6.83
CA VAL A 103 17.56 10.32 -6.18
C VAL A 103 18.39 11.54 -6.63
N TRP A 104 17.96 12.28 -7.67
CA TRP A 104 18.62 13.49 -8.14
C TRP A 104 18.44 14.69 -7.19
N PRO A 105 19.53 15.29 -6.69
CA PRO A 105 19.55 16.72 -6.44
C PRO A 105 19.57 17.42 -7.79
N THR A 106 18.50 18.13 -8.15
CA THR A 106 18.63 19.19 -9.15
C THR A 106 19.31 20.38 -8.48
N GLY A 107 20.62 20.31 -8.35
CA GLY A 107 21.46 21.42 -7.92
C GLY A 107 22.75 21.40 -8.74
N PRO A 108 23.15 22.51 -9.38
CA PRO A 108 24.43 22.55 -10.07
C PRO A 108 25.54 22.33 -9.03
N SER A 109 26.57 21.60 -9.45
CA SER A 109 27.83 21.46 -8.73
C SER A 109 28.31 22.79 -8.16
N GLY A 110 28.40 22.85 -6.85
CA GLY A 110 28.95 23.97 -6.11
C GLY A 110 29.05 23.63 -4.62
N PHE A 111 30.01 22.78 -4.24
CA PHE A 111 31.33 23.14 -3.72
C PHE A 111 32.22 21.89 -3.73
#